data_AF-A0A9D1ZW97-F1
#
_entry.id   AF-A0A9D1ZW97-F1
#
_cell.length_a   1.000
_cell.length_b   1.000
_cell.length_c   1.000
_cell.angle_alpha   90.00
_cell.angle_beta   90.00
_cell.angle_gamma   90.00
#
_symmetry.space_group_name_H-M   'P 1'
#
loop_
_entity.id
_entity.type
_entity.pdbx_description
1 polymer ?
#
loop_
_entity_poly.entity_id
_entity_poly.type
_entity_poly.pdbx_seq_one_letter_code
_entity_poly.pdbx_strand_id
1 'polypeptide(L)' 'MRLKELRKSRGISQLKLAIDLNMNQNSISRYENGEREADYATLVRFADYFDVSVDYLLERTDNPKVNR' A
#
# COMPACT_ATOMS: atom_id res chain seq x y z
N MET A 1 -1.35 7.16 4.70
CA MET A 1 -1.04 6.36 3.49
C MET A 1 -2.32 5.67 3.02
N ARG A 2 -2.62 5.74 1.72
CA ARG A 2 -3.84 5.18 1.09
C ARG A 2 -3.92 3.66 1.01
N LEU A 3 -3.06 2.93 1.71
CA LEU A 3 -2.96 1.47 1.61
C LEU A 3 -4.28 0.76 1.93
N LYS A 4 -4.94 1.16 3.03
CA LYS A 4 -6.22 0.60 3.46
C LYS A 4 -7.34 0.88 2.46
N GLU A 5 -7.36 2.07 1.90
CA GLU A 5 -8.35 2.50 0.91
C GLU A 5 -8.20 1.72 -0.39
N LEU A 6 -6.97 1.66 -0.92
CA LEU A 6 -6.63 0.89 -2.11
C LEU A 6 -6.96 -0.59 -1.93
N ARG A 7 -6.59 -1.19 -0.79
CA ARG A 7 -6.92 -2.57 -0.47
C ARG A 7 -8.44 -2.81 -0.46
N LYS A 8 -9.21 -1.93 0.19
CA LYS A 8 -10.67 -2.03 0.24
C LYS A 8 -11.31 -1.82 -1.12
N SER A 9 -10.79 -0.92 -1.96
CA SER A 9 -11.29 -0.69 -3.33
C SER A 9 -11.16 -1.93 -4.22
N ARG A 10 -10.16 -2.77 -3.96
CA ARG A 10 -9.99 -4.08 -4.61
C ARG A 10 -10.75 -5.23 -3.96
N GLY A 11 -11.46 -4.98 -2.85
CA GLY A 11 -12.24 -6.01 -2.15
C GLY A 11 -11.41 -7.12 -1.48
N ILE A 12 -10.11 -6.90 -1.24
CA ILE A 12 -9.23 -7.93 -0.66
C ILE A 12 -9.01 -7.73 0.85
N SER A 13 -8.79 -8.83 1.57
CA SER A 13 -8.44 -8.81 3.00
C SER A 13 -6.98 -8.41 3.22
N GLN A 14 -6.62 -8.01 4.45
CA GLN A 14 -5.21 -7.75 4.81
C GLN A 14 -4.36 -9.02 4.62
N LEU A 15 -4.92 -10.20 4.92
CA LEU A 15 -4.25 -11.49 4.72
C LEU A 15 -3.97 -11.75 3.23
N LYS A 16 -4.94 -11.49 2.34
CA LYS A 16 -4.74 -11.66 0.90
C LYS A 16 -3.63 -10.75 0.37
N LEU A 17 -3.62 -9.48 0.77
CA LEU A 17 -2.56 -8.54 0.39
C LEU A 17 -1.19 -9.00 0.92
N ALA A 18 -1.14 -9.51 2.14
CA ALA A 18 0.07 -10.04 2.75
C ALA A 18 0.61 -11.25 1.97
N ILE A 19 -0.26 -12.19 1.59
CA ILE A 19 0.10 -13.35 0.75
C ILE A 19 0.64 -12.89 -0.61
N ASP A 20 -0.06 -11.98 -1.28
CA ASP A 20 0.32 -11.52 -2.61
C ASP A 20 1.68 -10.82 -2.64
N LEU A 21 2.01 -10.12 -1.56
CA LEU A 21 3.28 -9.40 -1.43
C LEU A 21 4.34 -10.19 -0.65
N ASN A 22 4.06 -11.44 -0.29
CA ASN A 22 4.95 -12.25 0.54
C ASN A 22 5.39 -11.51 1.82
N MET A 23 4.41 -11.00 2.57
CA MET A 23 4.56 -10.24 3.81
C MET A 23 3.70 -10.85 4.93
N ASN A 24 3.91 -10.41 6.17
CA ASN A 24 3.06 -10.79 7.29
C ASN A 24 1.80 -9.90 7.36
N GLN A 25 0.63 -10.50 7.62
CA GLN A 25 -0.63 -9.77 7.81
C GLN A 25 -0.51 -8.69 8.89
N ASN A 26 0.17 -8.99 10.01
CA ASN A 26 0.42 -8.02 11.07
C ASN A 26 1.21 -6.80 10.58
N SER A 27 2.12 -6.98 9.60
CA SER A 27 2.84 -5.84 9.02
C SER A 27 1.90 -4.98 8.19
N ILE A 28 1.03 -5.57 7.36
CA ILE A 28 -0.02 -4.84 6.63
C ILE A 28 -0.90 -4.04 7.60
N SER A 29 -1.38 -4.66 8.68
CA SER A 29 -2.18 -3.97 9.70
C SER A 29 -1.45 -2.78 10.31
N ARG A 30 -0.17 -2.96 10.69
CA ARG A 30 0.64 -1.88 11.26
C ARG A 30 0.87 -0.73 10.28
N TYR A 31 1.08 -1.02 9.00
CA TYR A 31 1.18 0.02 7.96
C TYR A 31 -0.14 0.78 7.77
N GLU A 32 -1.27 0.07 7.75
CA GLU A 32 -2.60 0.70 7.60
C GLU A 32 -3.00 1.57 8.78
N ASN A 33 -2.50 1.26 9.99
CA ASN A 33 -2.77 2.01 11.20
C ASN A 33 -1.71 3.08 11.52
N GLY A 34 -0.64 3.19 10.73
CA GLY A 34 0.47 4.11 11.00
C GLY A 34 1.36 3.71 12.19
N GLU A 35 1.24 2.48 12.68
CA GLU A 35 2.07 1.94 13.77
C GLU A 35 3.49 1.57 13.32
N ARG A 36 3.69 1.45 12.00
CA ARG A 36 4.98 1.16 11.39
C ARG A 36 5.12 1.92 10.08
N GLU A 37 6.29 2.47 9.84
CA GLU A 37 6.64 3.05 8.54
C GLU A 37 7.10 1.96 7.56
N ALA A 38 6.63 2.05 6.32
CA ALA A 38 7.09 1.20 5.23
C ALA A 38 8.43 1.72 4.71
N ASP A 39 9.38 0.80 4.49
CA ASP A 39 10.63 1.15 3.84
C ASP A 39 10.41 1.44 2.34
N TYR A 40 11.44 1.99 1.69
CA TYR A 40 11.41 2.33 0.27
C TYR A 40 10.97 1.14 -0.61
N ALA A 41 11.54 -0.05 -0.38
CA ALA A 41 11.21 -1.23 -1.16
C ALA A 41 9.73 -1.65 -1.00
N THR A 42 9.22 -1.57 0.22
CA THR A 42 7.83 -1.87 0.54
C THR A 42 6.87 -0.87 -0.11
N LEU A 43 7.21 0.43 -0.09
CA LEU A 43 6.43 1.47 -0.75
C LEU A 43 6.32 1.24 -2.27
N VAL A 44 7.44 0.91 -2.91
CA VAL A 44 7.46 0.57 -4.35
C VAL A 44 6.59 -0.65 -4.62
N ARG A 45 6.71 -1.72 -3.82
CA ARG A 45 5.88 -2.94 -3.98
C ARG A 45 4.39 -2.65 -3.82
N PHE A 46 3.99 -1.80 -2.88
CA PHE A 46 2.59 -1.38 -2.77
C PHE A 46 2.14 -0.56 -3.98
N ALA A 47 2.93 0.42 -4.40
CA ALA A 47 2.62 1.25 -5.56
C ALA A 47 2.44 0.40 -6.83
N ASP A 48 3.36 -0.52 -7.10
CA ASP A 48 3.31 -1.45 -8.23
C ASP A 48 2.10 -2.38 -8.14
N TYR A 49 1.87 -2.99 -6.97
CA TYR A 49 0.74 -3.89 -6.78
C TYR A 49 -0.58 -3.16 -7.05
N PHE A 50 -0.75 -1.95 -6.54
CA PHE A 50 -1.97 -1.16 -6.73
C PHE A 50 -2.04 -0.41 -8.06
N ASP A 51 -0.99 -0.49 -8.89
CA ASP A 51 -0.88 0.23 -10.16
C ASP A 51 -1.01 1.76 -9.96
N VAL A 52 -0.39 2.30 -8.91
CA VAL A 52 -0.38 3.74 -8.59
C VAL A 52 1.04 4.24 -8.38
N SER A 53 1.25 5.55 -8.24
CA SER A 53 2.53 6.12 -7.85
C SER A 53 2.74 6.12 -6.34
N VAL A 54 4.00 6.16 -5.92
CA VAL A 54 4.36 6.30 -4.49
C VAL A 54 3.84 7.62 -3.92
N ASP A 55 3.86 8.71 -4.70
CA ASP A 55 3.34 10.01 -4.26
C ASP A 55 1.83 9.94 -3.97
N TYR A 56 1.06 9.22 -4.80
CA TYR A 56 -0.36 9.00 -4.53
C TYR A 56 -0.57 8.10 -3.30
N LEU A 57 0.20 7.02 -3.17
CA LEU A 57 0.14 6.13 -2.02
C LEU A 57 0.38 6.89 -0.71
N LEU A 58 1.36 7.80 -0.70
CA LEU A 58 1.74 8.65 0.43
C LEU A 58 0.89 9.92 0.59
N GLU A 59 -0.21 10.07 -0.16
CA GLU A 59 -1.13 11.21 -0.05
C GLU A 59 -0.50 12.58 -0.38
N ARG A 60 0.58 12.60 -1.18
CA ARG A 60 1.23 13.84 -1.64
C ARG A 60 0.53 14.47 -2.85
N THR A 61 -0.35 13.71 -3.51
CA THR A 61 -1.15 14.15 -4.65
C THR A 61 -2.44 13.34 -4.73
N ASP A 62 -3.44 13.84 -5.45
CA ASP A 62 -4.65 13.08 -5.82
C ASP A 62 -4.53 12.42 -7.20
N ASN A 63 -3.44 12.65 -7.94
CA ASN A 63 -3.19 12.00 -9.22
C ASN A 63 -2.51 10.62 -9.01
N PRO A 64 -3.20 9.49 -9.27
CA PRO A 64 -2.65 8.14 -9.05
C PRO A 64 -1.48 7.78 -9.94
N LYS A 65 -1.19 8.56 -10.99
CA LYS A 65 -0.16 8.26 -11.99
C LYS A 65 0.97 9.30 -12.03
N VAL A 66 1.04 10.22 -11.06
CA VAL A 66 2.12 11.22 -11.05
C VAL A 66 3.48 10.52 -10.91
N ASN A 67 4.51 10.98 -11.65
CA ASN A 67 5.90 10.49 -11.52
C ASN A 67 6.04 8.95 -11.57
N ARG A 68 5.17 8.29 -12.33
CA ARG A 68 5.17 6.84 -12.47
C ARG A 68 6.20 6.36 -13.50
#